data_AF-A0A2P7BI71-F1
#
_entry.id   AF-A0A2P7BI71-F1
#
_cell.length_a   1.000
_cell.length_b   1.000
_cell.length_c   1.000
_cell.angle_alpha   90.00
_cell.angle_beta   90.00
_cell.angle_gamma   90.00
#
_symmetry.space_group_name_H-M   'P 1'
#
loop_
_entity.id
_entity.type
_entity.pdbx_description
1 polymer ?
#
loop_
_entity_poly.entity_id
_entity_poly.type
_entity_poly.pdbx_seq_one_letter_code
_entity_poly.pdbx_strand_id
1 'polypeptide(L)'
;MSTASEQRGLWKLMLKLPAMRGRLQMLSARNPTLLSLCDAFDEASSTLDRLRRNGSDDLKLIAEYETLCSDLEGEVIDICMRAKMI
;
A
#
# COMPACT_ATOMS: atom_id res chain seq x y z
N MET A 1 -2.42 -3.87 17.89
CA MET A 1 -1.28 -2.93 17.88
C MET A 1 -0.79 -2.91 16.44
N SER A 2 -0.68 -1.75 15.80
CA SER A 2 -0.21 -1.69 14.41
C SER A 2 1.31 -1.87 14.36
N THR A 3 1.80 -2.64 13.40
CA THR A 3 3.23 -2.88 13.21
C THR A 3 3.91 -1.66 12.57
N ALA A 4 5.25 -1.58 12.69
CA ALA A 4 5.98 -0.48 12.07
C ALA A 4 5.85 -0.48 10.54
N SER A 5 5.71 -1.65 9.91
CA SER A 5 5.55 -1.81 8.47
C SER A 5 4.14 -1.42 8.00
N GLU A 6 3.08 -1.80 8.73
CA GLU A 6 1.72 -1.32 8.49
C GLU A 6 1.65 0.23 8.49
N GLN A 7 2.28 0.86 9.48
CA GLN A 7 2.28 2.32 9.60
C GLN A 7 3.03 3.02 8.46
N ARG A 8 4.16 2.45 8.02
CA ARG A 8 4.91 2.96 6.86
C ARG A 8 4.12 2.80 5.57
N GLY A 9 3.51 1.63 5.37
CA GLY A 9 2.65 1.34 4.23
C GLY A 9 1.48 2.31 4.14
N LEU A 10 0.81 2.56 5.27
CA LEU A 10 -0.26 3.54 5.37
C LEU A 10 0.21 4.93 4.93
N TRP A 11 1.37 5.40 5.40
CA TRP A 11 1.90 6.71 4.99
C TRP A 11 2.27 6.77 3.51
N LYS A 12 2.90 5.72 2.98
CA LYS A 12 3.21 5.64 1.54
C LYS A 12 1.92 5.71 0.70
N LEU A 13 0.89 4.96 1.08
CA LEU A 13 -0.43 4.99 0.44
C LEU A 13 -1.11 6.36 0.57
N MET A 14 -1.03 7.02 1.73
CA MET A 14 -1.59 8.37 1.93
C MET A 14 -0.90 9.44 1.07
N LEU A 15 0.39 9.28 0.75
CA LEU A 15 1.12 10.14 -0.17
C LEU A 15 0.75 9.86 -1.63
N LYS A 16 0.58 8.58 -1.98
CA LYS A 16 0.17 8.13 -3.32
C LYS A 16 -1.29 8.46 -3.66
N LEU A 17 -2.16 8.38 -2.66
CA LEU A 17 -3.62 8.51 -2.78
C LEU A 17 -4.15 9.67 -1.94
N PRO A 18 -3.79 10.93 -2.25
CA PRO A 18 -4.12 12.09 -1.41
C PRO A 18 -5.63 12.30 -1.24
N ALA A 19 -6.43 11.97 -2.25
CA ALA A 19 -7.89 12.04 -2.19
C ALA A 19 -8.51 11.05 -1.17
N MET A 20 -7.84 9.93 -0.91
CA MET A 20 -8.30 8.90 0.03
C MET A 20 -7.68 9.07 1.43
N ARG A 21 -6.76 10.02 1.62
CA ARG A 21 -5.98 10.20 2.86
C ARG A 21 -6.83 10.21 4.14
N GLY A 22 -7.93 10.97 4.14
CA GLY A 22 -8.82 11.04 5.31
C GLY A 22 -9.51 9.71 5.61
N ARG A 23 -9.95 8.99 4.57
CA ARG A 23 -10.59 7.67 4.71
C ARG A 23 -9.59 6.63 5.18
N LEU A 24 -8.39 6.61 4.58
CA LEU A 24 -7.28 5.74 4.99
C LEU A 24 -6.96 5.90 6.48
N GLN A 25 -6.84 7.15 6.96
CA GLN A 25 -6.55 7.41 8.37
C GLN A 25 -7.67 6.96 9.32
N MET A 26 -8.94 7.12 8.94
CA MET A 26 -10.06 6.66 9.77
C MET A 26 -10.21 5.14 9.75
N LEU A 27 -10.07 4.52 8.59
CA LEU A 27 -10.27 3.08 8.41
C LEU A 27 -9.11 2.27 8.97
N SER A 28 -7.87 2.77 8.93
CA SER A 28 -6.71 2.04 9.47
C SER A 28 -6.86 1.75 10.97
N ALA A 29 -7.59 2.58 11.71
CA ALA A 29 -7.87 2.35 13.13
C ALA A 29 -8.86 1.22 13.40
N ARG A 30 -9.65 0.80 12.39
CA ARG A 30 -10.83 -0.08 12.59
C ARG A 30 -10.92 -1.25 11.62
N ASN A 31 -10.13 -1.26 10.55
CA ASN A 31 -10.19 -2.25 9.49
C ASN A 31 -8.86 -3.03 9.42
N PRO A 32 -8.79 -4.25 10.00
CA PRO A 32 -7.57 -5.05 10.00
C PRO A 32 -7.15 -5.51 8.60
N THR A 33 -8.10 -5.71 7.68
CA THR A 33 -7.80 -6.02 6.27
C THR A 33 -7.05 -4.86 5.61
N LEU A 34 -7.47 -3.63 5.88
CA LEU A 34 -6.76 -2.45 5.38
C LEU A 34 -5.34 -2.35 5.93
N LEU A 35 -5.13 -2.66 7.21
CA LEU A 35 -3.79 -2.69 7.80
C LEU A 35 -2.91 -3.76 7.14
N SER A 36 -3.44 -4.96 6.91
CA SER A 36 -2.72 -6.03 6.21
C SER A 36 -2.32 -5.61 4.79
N LEU A 37 -3.17 -4.87 4.07
CA LEU A 37 -2.84 -4.33 2.75
C LEU A 37 -1.77 -3.24 2.84
N CYS A 38 -1.79 -2.41 3.87
CA CYS A 38 -0.73 -1.44 4.12
C CYS A 38 0.62 -2.15 4.35
N ASP A 39 0.62 -3.22 5.16
CA ASP A 39 1.82 -4.02 5.42
C ASP A 39 2.40 -4.63 4.12
N ALA A 40 1.55 -5.31 3.35
CA ALA A 40 1.92 -5.89 2.06
C ALA A 40 2.43 -4.83 1.09
N PHE A 41 1.83 -3.64 1.08
CA PHE A 41 2.29 -2.53 0.25
C PHE A 41 3.66 -2.00 0.69
N ASP A 42 3.93 -1.90 2.01
CA ASP A 42 5.25 -1.51 2.51
C ASP A 42 6.33 -2.48 2.03
N GLU A 43 6.05 -3.78 2.10
CA GLU A 43 6.97 -4.84 1.67
C GLU A 43 7.21 -4.82 0.15
N ALA A 44 6.12 -4.80 -0.64
CA ALA A 44 6.19 -4.79 -2.10
C ALA A 44 6.92 -3.55 -2.61
N SER A 45 6.55 -2.36 -2.11
CA SER A 45 7.17 -1.11 -2.56
C SER A 45 8.65 -1.03 -2.14
N SER A 46 9.01 -1.55 -0.96
CA SER A 46 10.40 -1.53 -0.49
C SER A 46 11.27 -2.51 -1.29
N THR A 47 10.71 -3.64 -1.70
CA THR A 47 11.40 -4.60 -2.57
C THR A 47 11.61 -4.01 -3.96
N LEU A 48 10.57 -3.41 -4.54
CA LEU A 48 10.66 -2.69 -5.82
C LEU A 48 11.72 -1.59 -5.79
N ASP A 49 11.75 -0.78 -4.73
CA ASP A 49 12.75 0.28 -4.56
C ASP A 49 14.17 -0.29 -4.48
N ARG A 50 14.37 -1.44 -3.80
CA ARG A 50 15.66 -2.12 -3.75
C ARG A 50 16.09 -2.66 -5.12
N LEU A 51 15.18 -3.29 -5.86
CA LEU A 51 15.45 -3.80 -7.21
C LEU A 51 15.91 -2.67 -8.14
N ARG A 52 15.21 -1.54 -8.11
CA ARG A 52 15.55 -0.35 -8.90
C ARG A 52 16.89 0.28 -8.48
N ARG A 53 17.14 0.43 -7.18
CA ARG A 53 18.39 1.03 -6.67
C ARG A 53 19.63 0.17 -6.93
N ASN A 54 19.47 -1.14 -6.90
CA ASN A 54 20.57 -2.07 -7.15
C ASN A 54 20.90 -2.22 -8.64
N GLY A 55 20.17 -1.53 -9.53
CA GLY A 55 20.35 -1.65 -10.98
C GLY A 55 20.05 -3.07 -11.46
N SER A 56 19.02 -3.72 -10.91
CA SER A 56 18.64 -5.06 -11.35
C SER A 56 18.18 -5.01 -12.81
N ASP A 57 18.81 -5.81 -13.67
CA ASP A 57 18.41 -5.99 -15.06
C ASP A 57 17.20 -6.93 -15.21
N ASP A 58 16.66 -7.45 -14.11
CA ASP A 58 15.45 -8.27 -14.11
C ASP A 58 14.20 -7.40 -14.24
N LEU A 59 14.04 -6.84 -15.45
CA LEU A 59 12.90 -6.00 -15.82
C LEU A 59 11.57 -6.73 -15.64
N LYS A 60 11.56 -8.06 -15.75
CA LYS A 60 10.36 -8.86 -15.53
C LYS A 60 9.96 -8.84 -14.07
N LEU A 61 10.90 -9.09 -13.15
CA LEU A 61 10.64 -9.03 -11.72
C LEU A 61 10.23 -7.62 -11.27
N ILE A 62 10.85 -6.58 -11.82
CA ILE A 62 10.46 -5.19 -11.57
C ILE A 62 9.00 -4.95 -11.98
N ALA A 63 8.62 -5.37 -13.19
CA ALA A 63 7.25 -5.23 -13.69
C ALA A 63 6.22 -6.01 -12.86
N GLU A 64 6.59 -7.19 -12.36
CA GLU A 64 5.74 -7.97 -11.44
C GLU A 64 5.49 -7.21 -10.14
N TYR A 65 6.51 -6.61 -9.53
CA TYR A 65 6.35 -5.80 -8.33
C TYR A 65 5.62 -4.48 -8.58
N GLU A 66 5.77 -3.85 -9.75
CA GLU A 66 4.98 -2.68 -10.15
C GLU A 66 3.48 -3.00 -10.27
N THR A 67 3.17 -4.15 -10.86
CA THR A 67 1.80 -4.66 -10.96
C THR A 67 1.24 -4.95 -9.59
N LEU A 68 2.00 -5.65 -8.73
CA LEU A 68 1.59 -5.95 -7.36
C LEU A 68 1.30 -4.67 -6.55
N CYS A 69 2.16 -3.65 -6.65
CA CYS A 69 1.90 -2.37 -5.98
C CYS A 69 0.60 -1.72 -6.49
N SER A 70 0.34 -1.79 -7.79
CA SER A 70 -0.87 -1.23 -8.41
C SER A 70 -2.14 -1.98 -7.98
N ASP A 71 -2.07 -3.31 -7.88
CA ASP A 71 -3.18 -4.15 -7.43
C ASP A 71 -3.52 -3.85 -5.96
N LEU A 72 -2.51 -3.74 -5.09
CA LEU A 72 -2.68 -3.37 -3.69
C LEU A 72 -3.28 -1.96 -3.53
N GLU A 73 -2.82 -0.98 -4.33
CA GLU A 73 -3.42 0.36 -4.37
C GLU A 73 -4.90 0.29 -4.77
N GLY A 74 -5.23 -0.53 -5.77
CA GLY A 74 -6.60 -0.77 -6.23
C GLY A 74 -7.50 -1.35 -5.13
N GLU A 75 -7.06 -2.39 -4.44
CA GLU A 75 -7.80 -3.00 -3.33
C GLU A 75 -8.04 -2.01 -2.19
N VAL A 76 -7.02 -1.19 -1.85
CA VAL A 76 -7.14 -0.14 -0.83
C VAL A 76 -8.17 0.91 -1.24
N ILE A 77 -8.17 1.33 -2.50
CA ILE A 77 -9.17 2.27 -3.04
C ILE A 77 -10.57 1.65 -2.93
N ASP A 78 -10.72 0.39 -3.31
CA ASP A 78 -11.99 -0.33 -3.25
C ASP A 78 -12.55 -0.39 -1.83
N ILE A 79 -11.71 -0.72 -0.85
CA ILE A 79 -12.08 -0.70 0.57
C ILE A 79 -12.50 0.70 0.99
N CYS A 80 -11.71 1.72 0.62
CA CYS A 80 -12.03 3.10 0.94
C CYS A 80 -13.38 3.49 0.36
N MET A 81 -13.66 3.17 -0.90
CA MET A 81 -14.90 3.51 -1.60
C MET A 81 -16.12 2.81 -1.02
N ARG A 82 -15.99 1.52 -0.67
CA ARG A 82 -17.07 0.70 -0.10
C ARG A 82 -17.38 1.01 1.36
N ALA A 83 -16.44 1.59 2.09
CA ALA A 83 -16.69 2.03 3.47
C ALA A 83 -17.74 3.15 3.49
N LYS A 84 -18.98 2.80 3.83
CA LYS A 84 -20.04 3.78 4.13
C LYS A 84 -19.61 4.61 5.35
N MET A 85 -19.62 5.94 5.21
CA MET A 85 -19.58 6.83 6.38
C MET A 85 -20.85 6.56 7.19
N ILE A 86 -20.68 6.01 8.39
CA ILE A 86 -21.73 5.92 9.41
C ILE A 86 -21.77 7.27 10.13
#